data_AF-A0A939V6K8-F1
#
_entry.id   AF-A0A939V6K8-F1
#
_cell.length_a   1.000
_cell.length_b   1.000
_cell.length_c   1.000
_cell.angle_alpha   90.00
_cell.angle_beta   90.00
_cell.angle_gamma   90.00
#
_symmetry.space_group_name_H-M   'P 1'
#
loop_
_entity.id
_entity.type
_entity.pdbx_description
1 polymer ?
#
loop_
_entity_poly.entity_id
_entity_poly.type
_entity_poly.pdbx_seq_one_letter_code
_entity_poly.pdbx_strand_id
1 'polypeptide(L)'
;MCHEFSHALGLPDFYPTNGQTGIFGMDAWSLMDYGQFNNMSRTPVGYTAYEREFFGWMKIDTLQNKKQLVTLPPLHSDSTIRAYRILNEGDPTGNEYYILENREQSDWFMTLYGEGMLINHVHYDKSAWTGKTVNNNRNHQRMTIIPADGVLTPYGDGKASAYKGDLWPGLKNNMVLNSNTVPCDTAYVGGHMNIRMNNIHRDGKNNVVFYYQCSGGLSTPSSLKAANIGATGFSLSWGTVSNAEQYVLGLYKGDALQRIDTVGVASMIYTGLETDVTYSIKLIAIANDRLDSPSASLNVTTIGEKKGDVDRNGQVNSADVVAIYNYILIGENSGITKAAADVDGNGNVNSADVVAVYNIIVGG
;
A
#
# COMPACT_ATOMS: atom_id res chain seq x y z
N MET A 1 -11.66 -18.12 38.50
CA MET A 1 -10.37 -18.87 38.57
C MET A 1 -9.38 -18.40 37.51
N CYS A 2 -9.78 -18.21 36.25
CA CYS A 2 -8.85 -17.72 35.21
C CYS A 2 -8.22 -16.37 35.57
N HIS A 3 -8.99 -15.37 35.99
CA HIS A 3 -8.50 -14.05 36.45
C HIS A 3 -7.41 -14.15 37.54
N GLU A 4 -7.71 -14.85 38.64
CA GLU A 4 -6.75 -15.05 39.72
C GLU A 4 -5.50 -15.84 39.29
N PHE A 5 -5.68 -16.79 38.37
CA PHE A 5 -4.54 -17.52 37.81
C PHE A 5 -3.66 -16.61 36.96
N SER A 6 -4.23 -15.66 36.22
CA SER A 6 -3.47 -14.66 35.46
C SER A 6 -2.60 -13.77 36.37
N HIS A 7 -3.05 -13.46 37.59
CA HIS A 7 -2.19 -12.79 38.58
C HIS A 7 -0.99 -13.64 38.99
N ALA A 8 -1.18 -14.96 39.16
CA ALA A 8 -0.08 -15.87 39.44
C ALA A 8 0.95 -15.91 38.29
N LEU A 9 0.51 -15.60 37.07
CA LEU A 9 1.35 -15.44 35.89
C LEU A 9 1.89 -14.01 35.69
N GLY A 10 1.55 -13.07 36.58
CA GLY A 10 2.15 -11.73 36.64
C GLY A 10 1.33 -10.58 36.06
N LEU A 11 0.14 -10.82 35.51
CA LEU A 11 -0.72 -9.72 35.06
C LEU A 11 -1.32 -8.95 36.26
N PRO A 12 -1.37 -7.61 36.23
CA PRO A 12 -2.13 -6.83 37.20
C PRO A 12 -3.62 -6.78 36.84
N ASP A 13 -4.41 -6.21 37.73
CA ASP A 13 -5.78 -5.77 37.42
C ASP A 13 -5.74 -4.61 36.41
N PHE A 14 -6.68 -4.62 35.46
CA PHE A 14 -6.93 -3.50 34.54
C PHE A 14 -8.17 -2.68 34.91
N TYR A 15 -8.92 -3.06 35.95
CA TYR A 15 -9.88 -2.17 36.60
C TYR A 15 -9.18 -1.30 37.66
N PRO A 16 -9.77 -0.19 38.12
CA PRO A 16 -9.25 0.57 39.25
C PRO A 16 -9.32 -0.22 40.57
N THR A 17 -8.19 -0.38 41.26
CA THR A 17 -8.06 -1.11 42.53
C THR A 17 -8.21 -0.23 43.78
N ASN A 18 -8.35 1.09 43.59
CA ASN A 18 -8.44 2.08 44.68
C ASN A 18 -9.88 2.52 45.00
N GLY A 19 -10.90 1.84 44.44
CA GLY A 19 -12.32 2.16 44.66
C GLY A 19 -12.82 3.41 43.92
N GLN A 20 -12.03 4.00 43.02
CA GLN A 20 -12.51 5.07 42.16
C GLN A 20 -13.53 4.55 41.14
N THR A 21 -14.59 5.33 40.93
CA THR A 21 -15.62 5.07 39.92
C THR A 21 -15.34 5.83 38.62
N GLY A 22 -16.09 5.58 37.55
CA GLY A 22 -16.00 6.35 36.31
C GLY A 22 -14.66 6.22 35.58
N ILE A 23 -13.98 5.09 35.79
CA ILE A 23 -12.78 4.66 35.07
C ILE A 23 -13.21 3.43 34.28
N PHE A 24 -12.97 3.44 32.98
CA PHE A 24 -13.39 2.34 32.11
C PHE A 24 -12.45 1.13 32.27
N GLY A 25 -11.14 1.39 32.34
CA GLY A 25 -10.14 0.34 32.34
C GLY A 25 -10.20 -0.43 31.03
N MET A 26 -10.41 -1.74 31.13
CA MET A 26 -10.66 -2.61 29.98
C MET A 26 -12.06 -3.21 29.97
N ASP A 27 -12.79 -3.13 31.08
CA ASP A 27 -14.19 -3.52 31.18
C ASP A 27 -14.42 -4.96 30.62
N ALA A 28 -15.43 -5.17 29.79
CA ALA A 28 -15.75 -6.43 29.14
C ALA A 28 -14.65 -6.99 28.23
N TRP A 29 -13.67 -6.17 27.84
CA TRP A 29 -12.67 -6.47 26.81
C TRP A 29 -11.47 -7.26 27.32
N SER A 30 -11.30 -7.37 28.64
CA SER A 30 -10.18 -8.09 29.26
C SER A 30 -10.64 -9.05 30.36
N LEU A 31 -9.92 -10.17 30.47
CA LEU A 31 -10.06 -11.09 31.59
C LEU A 31 -9.59 -10.45 32.92
N MET A 32 -8.64 -9.51 32.87
CA MET A 32 -8.12 -8.78 34.02
C MET A 32 -9.03 -7.62 34.48
N ASP A 33 -10.27 -7.62 34.00
CA ASP A 33 -11.33 -6.67 34.31
C ASP A 33 -12.70 -7.40 34.32
N TYR A 34 -13.80 -6.75 33.94
CA TYR A 34 -15.15 -7.31 33.98
C TYR A 34 -15.41 -8.45 32.99
N GLY A 35 -14.57 -8.65 31.98
CA GLY A 35 -14.69 -9.75 31.01
C GLY A 35 -14.66 -11.16 31.64
N GLN A 36 -14.21 -11.29 32.89
CA GLN A 36 -14.29 -12.53 33.66
C GLN A 36 -15.73 -12.95 34.05
N PHE A 37 -16.69 -12.02 34.02
CA PHE A 37 -18.07 -12.25 34.44
C PHE A 37 -19.00 -12.70 33.31
N ASN A 38 -18.47 -12.82 32.09
CA ASN A 38 -19.25 -13.20 30.92
C ASN A 38 -19.99 -14.53 31.13
N ASN A 39 -21.29 -14.50 30.78
CA ASN A 39 -22.20 -15.64 30.95
C ASN A 39 -22.20 -16.22 32.38
N MET A 40 -22.28 -15.32 33.38
CA MET A 40 -22.18 -15.69 34.80
C MET A 40 -20.86 -16.42 35.11
N SER A 41 -19.76 -15.90 34.58
CA SER A 41 -18.40 -16.46 34.68
C SER A 41 -18.20 -17.86 34.09
N ARG A 42 -19.13 -18.36 33.25
CA ARG A 42 -18.99 -19.67 32.58
C ARG A 42 -18.14 -19.60 31.31
N THR A 43 -18.13 -18.46 30.63
CA THR A 43 -17.38 -18.26 29.37
C THR A 43 -16.68 -16.90 29.41
N PRO A 44 -15.63 -16.76 30.24
CA PRO A 44 -14.89 -15.50 30.33
C PRO A 44 -14.29 -15.11 28.98
N VAL A 45 -14.10 -13.80 28.76
CA VAL A 45 -13.48 -13.32 27.51
C VAL A 45 -12.05 -13.86 27.38
N GLY A 46 -11.67 -14.24 26.16
CA GLY A 46 -10.31 -14.63 25.84
C GLY A 46 -9.36 -13.45 25.92
N TYR A 47 -8.12 -13.73 26.35
CA TYR A 47 -7.05 -12.75 26.44
C TYR A 47 -6.88 -11.92 25.17
N THR A 48 -6.71 -10.60 25.38
CA THR A 48 -6.23 -9.62 24.40
C THR A 48 -4.86 -10.01 23.84
N ALA A 49 -4.48 -9.41 22.72
CA ALA A 49 -3.16 -9.51 22.14
C ALA A 49 -2.06 -9.07 23.12
N TYR A 50 -2.30 -8.00 23.90
CA TYR A 50 -1.38 -7.54 24.94
C TYR A 50 -1.11 -8.66 25.96
N GLU A 51 -2.16 -9.24 26.52
CA GLU A 51 -2.04 -10.28 27.56
C GLU A 51 -1.38 -11.55 27.03
N ARG A 52 -1.68 -11.94 25.77
CA ARG A 52 -1.02 -13.07 25.10
C ARG A 52 0.47 -12.81 24.88
N GLU A 53 0.86 -11.58 24.53
CA GLU A 53 2.28 -11.22 24.39
C GLU A 53 2.99 -11.13 25.74
N PHE A 54 2.32 -10.60 26.76
CA PHE A 54 2.83 -10.55 28.14
C PHE A 54 3.22 -11.94 28.64
N PHE A 55 2.43 -12.97 28.34
CA PHE A 55 2.74 -14.36 28.66
C PHE A 55 3.71 -15.04 27.69
N GLY A 56 4.11 -14.38 26.60
CA GLY A 56 4.97 -14.95 25.57
C GLY A 56 4.28 -15.98 24.67
N TRP A 57 2.95 -16.05 24.68
CA TRP A 57 2.17 -16.98 23.84
C TRP A 57 1.98 -16.48 22.41
N MET A 58 2.20 -15.19 22.20
CA MET A 58 2.12 -14.54 20.90
C MET A 58 3.16 -13.42 20.83
N LYS A 59 3.63 -13.10 19.63
CA LYS A 59 4.40 -11.89 19.37
C LYS A 59 3.53 -10.88 18.65
N ILE A 60 3.64 -9.59 19.00
CA ILE A 60 2.99 -8.50 18.28
C ILE A 60 4.03 -7.81 17.41
N ASP A 61 3.76 -7.71 16.12
CA ASP A 61 4.64 -7.00 15.19
C ASP A 61 4.41 -5.50 15.25
N THR A 62 5.49 -4.72 15.25
CA THR A 62 5.43 -3.26 15.20
C THR A 62 5.18 -2.79 13.78
N LEU A 63 4.06 -2.10 13.58
CA LEU A 63 3.68 -1.51 12.31
C LEU A 63 4.59 -0.31 11.99
N GLN A 64 5.33 -0.41 10.89
CA GLN A 64 6.32 0.60 10.51
C GLN A 64 5.64 1.90 10.08
N ASN A 65 6.18 3.06 10.48
CA ASN A 65 5.65 4.38 10.09
C ASN A 65 5.95 4.71 8.61
N LYS A 66 5.23 4.05 7.70
CA LYS A 66 5.32 4.22 6.24
C LYS A 66 3.97 3.91 5.59
N LYS A 67 3.76 4.46 4.39
CA LYS A 67 2.58 4.17 3.55
C LYS A 67 2.48 2.66 3.31
N GLN A 68 1.38 2.04 3.69
CA GLN A 68 1.13 0.62 3.43
C GLN A 68 -0.36 0.26 3.52
N LEU A 69 -0.74 -0.82 2.85
CA LEU A 69 -2.03 -1.48 3.06
C LEU A 69 -1.81 -2.58 4.09
N VAL A 70 -2.62 -2.60 5.14
CA VAL A 70 -2.52 -3.54 6.25
C VAL A 70 -3.71 -4.48 6.22
N THR A 71 -3.43 -5.77 6.42
CA THR A 71 -4.44 -6.80 6.66
C THR A 71 -4.22 -7.36 8.06
N LEU A 72 -5.26 -7.32 8.89
CA LEU A 72 -5.28 -7.78 10.27
C LEU A 72 -6.21 -8.98 10.41
N PRO A 73 -5.67 -10.21 10.44
CA PRO A 73 -6.44 -11.42 10.64
C PRO A 73 -7.09 -11.52 12.02
N PRO A 74 -8.14 -12.35 12.18
CA PRO A 74 -8.76 -12.57 13.48
C PRO A 74 -7.75 -13.02 14.54
N LEU A 75 -7.86 -12.50 15.76
CA LEU A 75 -6.96 -12.80 16.88
C LEU A 75 -6.95 -14.30 17.25
N HIS A 76 -8.07 -15.00 17.01
CA HIS A 76 -8.20 -16.44 17.27
C HIS A 76 -7.71 -17.32 16.11
N SER A 77 -7.30 -16.74 14.98
CA SER A 77 -6.83 -17.50 13.83
C SER A 77 -5.44 -18.13 14.05
N ASP A 78 -5.05 -19.01 13.14
CA ASP A 78 -3.72 -19.62 13.06
C ASP A 78 -2.72 -18.79 12.23
N SER A 79 -3.05 -17.54 11.90
CA SER A 79 -2.14 -16.64 11.19
C SER A 79 -0.88 -16.37 12.01
N THR A 80 0.25 -16.17 11.34
CA THR A 80 1.51 -15.75 11.98
C THR A 80 1.40 -14.32 12.54
N ILE A 81 0.66 -13.44 11.85
CA ILE A 81 0.36 -12.08 12.28
C ILE A 81 -1.11 -12.01 12.71
N ARG A 82 -1.34 -11.65 13.97
CA ARG A 82 -2.70 -11.60 14.58
C ARG A 82 -2.99 -10.31 15.33
N ALA A 83 -2.00 -9.43 15.45
CA ALA A 83 -2.08 -8.12 16.06
C ALA A 83 -0.94 -7.24 15.56
N TYR A 84 -1.14 -5.93 15.61
CA TYR A 84 -0.08 -4.94 15.33
C TYR A 84 0.08 -3.98 16.50
N ARG A 85 1.33 -3.57 16.77
CA ARG A 85 1.66 -2.49 17.68
C ARG A 85 1.98 -1.23 16.88
N ILE A 86 1.39 -0.10 17.25
CA ILE A 86 1.78 1.23 16.75
C ILE A 86 2.41 1.99 17.90
N LEU A 87 3.71 2.28 17.80
CA LEU A 87 4.44 3.03 18.81
C LEU A 87 4.07 4.52 18.76
N ASN A 88 4.04 5.17 19.92
CA ASN A 88 4.02 6.62 19.98
C ASN A 88 5.43 7.15 19.69
N GLU A 89 5.67 7.63 18.48
CA GLU A 89 6.97 8.23 18.10
C GLU A 89 7.31 9.48 18.93
N GLY A 90 6.30 10.11 19.55
CA GLY A 90 6.49 11.23 20.48
C GLY A 90 6.91 10.81 21.90
N ASP A 91 6.82 9.53 22.24
CA ASP A 91 7.30 8.97 23.51
C ASP A 91 8.67 8.31 23.35
N PRO A 92 9.79 8.96 23.75
CA PRO A 92 11.12 8.39 23.62
C PRO A 92 11.34 7.14 24.48
N THR A 93 10.46 6.86 25.45
CA THR A 93 10.57 5.65 26.26
C THR A 93 10.00 4.41 25.56
N GLY A 94 9.18 4.60 24.50
CA GLY A 94 8.49 3.53 23.78
C GLY A 94 7.43 2.80 24.62
N ASN A 95 7.00 3.39 25.73
CA ASN A 95 6.06 2.78 26.66
C ASN A 95 4.60 3.10 26.32
N GLU A 96 4.36 4.15 25.54
CA GLU A 96 3.05 4.47 25.00
C GLU A 96 2.87 3.94 23.57
N TYR A 97 1.82 3.16 23.36
CA TYR A 97 1.50 2.56 22.07
C TYR A 97 0.05 2.13 21.97
N TYR A 98 -0.40 1.93 20.74
CA TYR A 98 -1.65 1.23 20.46
C TYR A 98 -1.37 -0.23 20.09
N ILE A 99 -2.28 -1.13 20.46
CA ILE A 99 -2.34 -2.50 19.93
C ILE A 99 -3.65 -2.68 19.17
N LEU A 100 -3.53 -3.04 17.90
CA LEU A 100 -4.64 -3.37 17.02
C LEU A 100 -4.85 -4.88 17.04
N GLU A 101 -6.06 -5.33 17.39
CA GLU A 101 -6.45 -6.74 17.33
C GLU A 101 -7.82 -6.89 16.67
N ASN A 102 -7.99 -7.88 15.82
CA ASN A 102 -9.29 -8.15 15.19
C ASN A 102 -10.04 -9.19 16.00
N ARG A 103 -11.16 -8.78 16.59
CA ARG A 103 -12.05 -9.61 17.39
C ARG A 103 -13.18 -10.12 16.50
N GLU A 104 -13.29 -11.44 16.44
CA GLU A 104 -14.29 -12.16 15.65
C GLU A 104 -14.91 -13.23 16.55
N GLN A 105 -16.17 -13.61 16.26
CA GLN A 105 -16.87 -14.63 17.04
C GLN A 105 -16.01 -15.89 17.16
N SER A 106 -15.86 -16.38 18.40
CA SER A 106 -15.17 -17.63 18.72
C SER A 106 -15.65 -18.16 20.07
N ASP A 107 -15.16 -19.34 20.49
CA ASP A 107 -15.50 -19.93 21.79
C ASP A 107 -15.20 -19.00 22.98
N TRP A 108 -14.23 -18.10 22.81
CA TRP A 108 -13.75 -17.17 23.84
C TRP A 108 -14.12 -15.71 23.54
N PHE A 109 -14.95 -15.46 22.53
CA PHE A 109 -15.41 -14.12 22.19
C PHE A 109 -16.86 -14.16 21.66
N MET A 110 -17.77 -13.64 22.47
CA MET A 110 -19.23 -13.77 22.25
C MET A 110 -19.71 -12.87 21.10
N THR A 111 -20.65 -13.39 20.30
CA THR A 111 -21.31 -12.66 19.19
C THR A 111 -21.95 -11.33 19.61
N LEU A 112 -22.32 -11.21 20.90
CA LEU A 112 -22.96 -10.00 21.44
C LEU A 112 -22.07 -8.76 21.31
N TYR A 113 -20.75 -8.93 21.41
CA TYR A 113 -19.77 -7.84 21.34
C TYR A 113 -19.50 -7.35 19.92
N GLY A 114 -20.03 -8.04 18.90
CA GLY A 114 -19.80 -7.68 17.50
C GLY A 114 -18.50 -8.25 16.98
N GLU A 115 -18.04 -7.69 15.87
CA GLU A 115 -16.88 -8.17 15.13
C GLU A 115 -16.15 -6.97 14.52
N GLY A 116 -14.82 -7.02 14.48
CA GLY A 116 -13.97 -5.96 13.96
C GLY A 116 -12.74 -5.69 14.82
N MET A 117 -12.07 -4.59 14.54
CA MET A 117 -10.81 -4.26 15.20
C MET A 117 -11.02 -3.54 16.52
N LEU A 118 -10.49 -4.08 17.61
CA LEU A 118 -10.33 -3.38 18.88
C LEU A 118 -8.96 -2.67 18.88
N ILE A 119 -8.93 -1.43 19.36
CA ILE A 119 -7.70 -0.65 19.54
C ILE A 119 -7.47 -0.50 21.04
N ASN A 120 -6.46 -1.17 21.57
CA ASN A 120 -6.01 -0.96 22.95
C ASN A 120 -5.04 0.21 22.99
N HIS A 121 -5.21 1.14 23.92
CA HIS A 121 -4.24 2.18 24.27
C HIS A 121 -3.49 1.76 25.53
N VAL A 122 -2.18 1.59 25.39
CA VAL A 122 -1.28 1.16 26.47
C VAL A 122 -0.27 2.28 26.75
N HIS A 123 -0.10 2.64 28.01
CA HIS A 123 0.98 3.48 28.49
C HIS A 123 1.66 2.80 29.67
N TYR A 124 2.57 1.88 29.32
CA TYR A 124 3.25 1.00 30.24
C TYR A 124 4.06 1.76 31.29
N ASP A 125 3.92 1.35 32.54
CA ASP A 125 4.75 1.82 33.64
C ASP A 125 5.03 0.65 34.57
N LYS A 126 6.31 0.31 34.73
CA LYS A 126 6.70 -0.88 35.50
C LYS A 126 6.15 -0.84 36.93
N SER A 127 6.21 0.32 37.59
CA SER A 127 5.75 0.48 38.97
C SER A 127 4.24 0.32 39.09
N ALA A 128 3.47 0.86 38.15
CA ALA A 128 2.01 0.72 38.11
C ALA A 128 1.58 -0.73 37.88
N TRP A 129 2.28 -1.47 37.01
CA TRP A 129 2.03 -2.89 36.77
C TRP A 129 2.38 -3.72 38.01
N THR A 130 3.58 -3.56 38.57
CA THR A 130 3.97 -4.34 39.77
C THR A 130 3.16 -3.98 41.01
N GLY A 131 2.74 -2.73 41.13
CA GLY A 131 1.96 -2.21 42.26
C GLY A 131 0.46 -2.39 42.11
N LYS A 132 -0.03 -2.99 41.01
CA LYS A 132 -1.47 -3.15 40.71
C LYS A 132 -2.26 -1.84 40.73
N THR A 133 -1.68 -0.79 40.15
CA THR A 133 -2.28 0.56 40.10
C THR A 133 -2.48 1.07 38.67
N VAL A 134 -2.50 0.16 37.69
CA VAL A 134 -2.52 0.45 36.24
C VAL A 134 -3.52 1.54 35.87
N ASN A 135 -4.77 1.40 36.31
CA ASN A 135 -5.84 2.34 35.99
C ASN A 135 -6.36 3.11 37.22
N ASN A 136 -5.53 3.33 38.25
CA ASN A 136 -5.92 4.07 39.45
C ASN A 136 -5.94 5.60 39.29
N ASN A 137 -5.75 6.10 38.07
CA ASN A 137 -5.88 7.52 37.74
C ASN A 137 -6.90 7.69 36.62
N ARG A 138 -8.06 8.29 36.93
CA ARG A 138 -9.14 8.53 35.96
C ARG A 138 -8.69 9.33 34.73
N ASN A 139 -7.74 10.25 34.90
CA ASN A 139 -7.25 11.11 33.83
C ASN A 139 -6.05 10.49 33.09
N HIS A 140 -5.61 9.30 33.50
CA HIS A 140 -4.46 8.60 32.93
C HIS A 140 -4.66 7.08 33.06
N GLN A 141 -5.61 6.56 32.30
CA GLN A 141 -5.86 5.12 32.18
C GLN A 141 -4.76 4.50 31.31
N ARG A 142 -3.84 3.77 31.95
CA ARG A 142 -2.66 3.18 31.29
C ARG A 142 -2.97 1.96 30.44
N MET A 143 -4.14 1.35 30.62
CA MET A 143 -4.62 0.25 29.80
C MET A 143 -6.10 0.46 29.53
N THR A 144 -6.44 0.92 28.33
CA THR A 144 -7.83 1.17 27.93
C THR A 144 -8.02 0.99 26.43
N ILE A 145 -9.16 1.40 25.88
CA ILE A 145 -9.46 1.27 24.44
C ILE A 145 -9.70 2.63 23.79
N ILE A 146 -9.58 2.69 22.47
CA ILE A 146 -10.09 3.78 21.64
C ILE A 146 -11.38 3.29 20.94
N PRO A 147 -12.58 3.59 21.49
CA PRO A 147 -13.84 3.02 21.00
C PRO A 147 -14.26 3.70 19.69
N ALA A 148 -14.58 2.95 18.65
CA ALA A 148 -14.87 3.49 17.32
C ALA A 148 -16.02 4.52 17.29
N ASP A 149 -16.98 4.42 18.20
CA ASP A 149 -18.08 5.37 18.33
C ASP A 149 -17.81 6.55 19.28
N GLY A 150 -16.64 6.56 19.92
CA GLY A 150 -16.21 7.58 20.88
C GLY A 150 -16.82 7.43 22.28
N VAL A 151 -17.49 6.32 22.59
CA VAL A 151 -18.24 6.15 23.85
C VAL A 151 -17.79 4.90 24.62
N LEU A 152 -17.04 5.12 25.69
CA LEU A 152 -16.67 4.05 26.64
C LEU A 152 -17.89 3.66 27.49
N THR A 153 -18.56 2.57 27.14
CA THR A 153 -19.77 2.10 27.84
C THR A 153 -19.45 0.98 28.84
N PRO A 154 -19.64 1.18 30.16
CA PRO A 154 -19.30 0.17 31.15
C PRO A 154 -20.10 -1.14 31.08
N TYR A 155 -19.52 -2.20 31.60
CA TYR A 155 -20.09 -3.54 31.69
C TYR A 155 -21.39 -3.52 32.48
N GLY A 156 -22.42 -4.15 31.94
CA GLY A 156 -23.74 -4.24 32.59
C GLY A 156 -24.62 -2.99 32.43
N ASP A 157 -24.05 -1.84 32.10
CA ASP A 157 -24.80 -0.59 31.82
C ASP A 157 -25.16 -0.45 30.33
N GLY A 158 -24.39 -1.10 29.45
CA GLY A 158 -24.56 -1.04 28.00
C GLY A 158 -25.50 -2.10 27.41
N LYS A 159 -26.30 -1.69 26.40
CA LYS A 159 -26.92 -2.64 25.47
C LYS A 159 -25.84 -3.27 24.59
N ALA A 160 -26.13 -4.44 24.00
CA ALA A 160 -25.24 -5.11 23.04
C ALA A 160 -24.61 -4.17 21.99
N SER A 161 -25.39 -3.21 21.49
CA SER A 161 -24.94 -2.23 20.50
C SER A 161 -23.81 -1.32 20.98
N ALA A 162 -23.66 -1.11 22.28
CA ALA A 162 -22.59 -0.29 22.85
C ALA A 162 -21.23 -0.96 22.64
N TYR A 163 -21.08 -2.23 23.01
CA TYR A 163 -19.85 -2.98 22.76
C TYR A 163 -19.53 -3.12 21.26
N LYS A 164 -20.55 -3.26 20.42
CA LYS A 164 -20.38 -3.25 18.95
C LYS A 164 -19.93 -1.89 18.40
N GLY A 165 -20.18 -0.82 19.15
CA GLY A 165 -19.74 0.54 18.85
C GLY A 165 -18.26 0.75 19.13
N ASP A 166 -17.66 -0.02 20.04
CA ASP A 166 -16.24 0.08 20.40
C ASP A 166 -15.32 -0.48 19.29
N LEU A 167 -15.74 -1.55 18.61
CA LEU A 167 -14.97 -2.18 17.53
C LEU A 167 -14.99 -1.32 16.26
N TRP A 168 -13.91 -1.32 15.49
CA TRP A 168 -13.77 -0.59 14.23
C TRP A 168 -14.06 -1.51 13.02
N PRO A 169 -14.82 -1.06 12.01
CA PRO A 169 -15.39 0.29 11.88
C PRO A 169 -16.71 0.50 12.65
N GLY A 170 -17.16 -0.51 13.40
CA GLY A 170 -18.29 -0.41 14.31
C GLY A 170 -19.63 -0.21 13.62
N LEU A 171 -20.67 0.06 14.40
CA LEU A 171 -22.04 0.19 13.88
C LEU A 171 -22.28 1.43 13.00
N LYS A 172 -21.40 2.43 13.09
CA LYS A 172 -21.52 3.71 12.35
C LYS A 172 -20.63 3.76 11.11
N ASN A 173 -19.94 2.68 10.76
CA ASN A 173 -18.91 2.67 9.72
C ASN A 173 -17.88 3.80 9.93
N ASN A 174 -17.33 3.91 11.14
CA ASN A 174 -16.20 4.79 11.39
C ASN A 174 -14.94 4.15 10.78
N MET A 175 -14.57 4.61 9.59
CA MET A 175 -13.51 3.99 8.79
C MET A 175 -12.18 4.75 8.86
N VAL A 176 -12.08 5.78 9.72
CA VAL A 176 -10.93 6.69 9.76
C VAL A 176 -10.54 7.00 11.21
N LEU A 177 -9.25 6.84 11.52
CA LEU A 177 -8.66 7.29 12.79
C LEU A 177 -7.42 8.14 12.49
N ASN A 178 -7.46 9.41 12.93
CA ASN A 178 -6.31 10.32 12.92
C ASN A 178 -6.51 11.44 13.96
N SER A 179 -5.60 12.41 13.99
CA SER A 179 -5.61 13.52 14.96
C SER A 179 -6.78 14.48 14.84
N ASN A 180 -7.55 14.43 13.75
CA ASN A 180 -8.70 15.29 13.50
C ASN A 180 -10.05 14.56 13.55
N THR A 181 -10.09 13.25 13.85
CA THR A 181 -11.35 12.48 13.93
C THR A 181 -11.95 12.49 15.34
N VAL A 182 -13.18 11.98 15.48
CA VAL A 182 -13.81 11.70 16.78
C VAL A 182 -14.28 10.24 16.78
N PRO A 183 -13.67 9.34 17.58
CA PRO A 183 -12.49 9.59 18.42
C PRO A 183 -11.24 9.94 17.59
N CYS A 184 -10.29 10.64 18.20
CA CYS A 184 -8.96 10.89 17.63
C CYS A 184 -7.92 9.94 18.22
N ASP A 185 -6.73 9.95 17.64
CA ASP A 185 -5.57 9.16 18.07
C ASP A 185 -4.85 9.76 19.29
N THR A 186 -5.61 10.02 20.36
CA THR A 186 -5.10 10.65 21.58
C THR A 186 -3.93 9.89 22.19
N ALA A 187 -2.87 10.62 22.52
CA ALA A 187 -1.73 10.11 23.29
C ALA A 187 -1.51 10.97 24.54
N TYR A 188 -1.05 10.35 25.63
CA TYR A 188 -0.65 11.04 26.85
C TYR A 188 0.64 11.83 26.64
N VAL A 189 1.57 11.33 25.83
CA VAL A 189 2.81 12.02 25.47
C VAL A 189 2.66 12.61 24.08
N GLY A 190 2.87 13.93 23.95
CA GLY A 190 2.79 14.63 22.65
C GLY A 190 1.38 14.91 22.13
N GLY A 191 0.33 14.49 22.85
CA GLY A 191 -1.08 14.77 22.55
C GLY A 191 -1.72 13.84 21.52
N HIS A 192 -0.97 13.40 20.51
CA HIS A 192 -1.43 12.50 19.45
C HIS A 192 -0.40 11.44 19.09
N MET A 193 -0.87 10.27 18.67
CA MET A 193 -0.03 9.22 18.06
C MET A 193 0.48 9.61 16.66
N ASN A 194 -0.12 10.62 16.03
CA ASN A 194 0.16 11.08 14.66
C ASN A 194 -0.03 9.98 13.61
N ILE A 195 -1.10 9.19 13.78
CA ILE A 195 -1.46 8.10 12.87
C ILE A 195 -2.45 8.58 11.81
N ARG A 196 -2.40 7.92 10.65
CA ARG A 196 -3.42 8.05 9.61
C ARG A 196 -3.87 6.66 9.21
N MET A 197 -4.98 6.22 9.77
CA MET A 197 -5.65 4.98 9.37
C MET A 197 -6.88 5.34 8.55
N ASN A 198 -6.94 4.87 7.30
CA ASN A 198 -8.01 5.19 6.37
C ASN A 198 -8.64 3.93 5.79
N ASN A 199 -9.93 4.02 5.45
CA ASN A 199 -10.70 2.92 4.87
C ASN A 199 -10.62 1.65 5.72
N ILE A 200 -10.79 1.76 7.04
CA ILE A 200 -10.87 0.61 7.94
C ILE A 200 -12.16 -0.15 7.62
N HIS A 201 -12.05 -1.38 7.14
CA HIS A 201 -13.21 -2.22 6.82
C HIS A 201 -12.87 -3.70 7.02
N ARG A 202 -13.90 -4.54 7.08
CA ARG A 202 -13.72 -6.00 7.04
C ARG A 202 -13.68 -6.47 5.58
N ASP A 203 -12.76 -7.37 5.26
CA ASP A 203 -12.78 -8.09 3.99
C ASP A 203 -13.81 -9.23 4.05
N GLY A 204 -14.11 -9.85 2.90
CA GLY A 204 -15.02 -10.99 2.82
C GLY A 204 -14.48 -12.30 3.46
N LYS A 205 -13.39 -12.22 4.22
CA LYS A 205 -12.70 -13.35 4.89
C LYS A 205 -12.45 -13.07 6.38
N ASN A 206 -13.22 -12.15 6.97
CA ASN A 206 -13.15 -11.75 8.37
C ASN A 206 -11.83 -11.07 8.79
N ASN A 207 -10.99 -10.61 7.86
CA ASN A 207 -9.85 -9.77 8.19
C ASN A 207 -10.27 -8.31 8.23
N VAL A 208 -9.63 -7.50 9.06
CA VAL A 208 -9.73 -6.04 8.97
C VAL A 208 -8.64 -5.52 8.04
N VAL A 209 -9.01 -4.67 7.08
CA VAL A 209 -8.11 -4.07 6.09
C VAL A 209 -8.17 -2.56 6.20
N PHE A 210 -7.01 -1.90 6.16
CA PHE A 210 -6.92 -0.44 6.20
C PHE A 210 -5.63 0.08 5.55
N TYR A 211 -5.65 1.32 5.09
CA TYR A 211 -4.46 2.05 4.68
C TYR A 211 -3.83 2.73 5.89
N TYR A 212 -2.54 2.56 6.07
CA TYR A 212 -1.76 3.19 7.14
C TYR A 212 -0.78 4.20 6.55
N GLN A 213 -0.77 5.40 7.14
CA GLN A 213 0.04 6.55 6.74
C GLN A 213 -0.21 7.04 5.30
N CYS A 214 -1.35 6.69 4.71
CA CYS A 214 -1.79 7.16 3.40
C CYS A 214 -3.32 7.19 3.31
N SER A 215 -3.86 8.00 2.41
CA SER A 215 -5.32 8.15 2.18
C SER A 215 -5.93 7.06 1.30
N GLY A 216 -5.12 6.15 0.75
CA GLY A 216 -5.58 5.06 -0.10
C GLY A 216 -4.54 4.58 -1.09
N GLY A 217 -4.97 3.76 -2.05
CA GLY A 217 -4.17 3.37 -3.21
C GLY A 217 -4.66 4.04 -4.49
N LEU A 218 -3.74 4.24 -5.44
CA LEU A 218 -4.07 4.69 -6.79
C LEU A 218 -4.51 3.50 -7.65
N SER A 219 -5.46 3.73 -8.56
CA SER A 219 -5.86 2.72 -9.55
C SER A 219 -4.83 2.61 -10.66
N THR A 220 -4.69 1.42 -11.24
CA THR A 220 -3.85 1.20 -12.43
C THR A 220 -4.23 2.17 -13.56
N PRO A 221 -3.26 2.85 -14.20
CA PRO A 221 -3.50 3.64 -15.40
C PRO A 221 -4.22 2.82 -16.47
N SER A 222 -5.30 3.35 -17.01
CA SER A 222 -6.12 2.69 -18.03
C SER A 222 -5.76 3.16 -19.44
N SER A 223 -6.17 2.42 -20.47
CA SER A 223 -6.08 2.85 -21.87
C SER A 223 -4.67 3.29 -22.33
N LEU A 224 -3.61 2.70 -21.75
CA LEU A 224 -2.24 2.93 -22.20
C LEU A 224 -2.10 2.47 -23.65
N LYS A 225 -1.71 3.38 -24.53
CA LYS A 225 -1.55 3.13 -25.95
C LYS A 225 -0.39 3.92 -26.54
N ALA A 226 0.16 3.38 -27.63
CA ALA A 226 1.14 4.05 -28.46
C ALA A 226 0.50 4.59 -29.75
N ALA A 227 1.05 5.68 -30.27
CA ALA A 227 0.69 6.31 -31.52
C ALA A 227 1.93 6.96 -32.14
N ASN A 228 1.84 7.36 -33.42
CA ASN A 228 2.95 7.98 -34.16
C ASN A 228 4.25 7.16 -34.05
N ILE A 229 4.12 5.85 -34.22
CA ILE A 229 5.26 4.94 -34.13
C ILE A 229 6.10 5.16 -35.38
N GLY A 230 7.34 5.56 -35.19
CA GLY A 230 8.34 5.77 -36.24
C GLY A 230 9.56 4.87 -36.03
N ALA A 231 10.60 5.13 -36.82
CA ALA A 231 11.82 4.33 -36.76
C ALA A 231 12.59 4.51 -35.44
N THR A 232 12.60 5.72 -34.87
CA THR A 232 13.42 6.05 -33.70
C THR A 232 12.61 6.58 -32.52
N GLY A 233 11.29 6.39 -32.53
CA GLY A 233 10.44 6.96 -31.50
C GLY A 233 8.96 6.65 -31.67
N PHE A 234 8.21 6.98 -30.63
CA PHE A 234 6.76 6.89 -30.61
C PHE A 234 6.19 7.80 -29.52
N SER A 235 4.90 8.10 -29.62
CA SER A 235 4.15 8.81 -28.58
C SER A 235 3.28 7.84 -27.78
N LEU A 236 3.14 8.10 -26.48
CA LEU A 236 2.29 7.36 -25.55
C LEU A 236 1.20 8.27 -25.00
N SER A 237 0.02 7.69 -24.76
CA SER A 237 -1.07 8.33 -24.02
C SER A 237 -1.81 7.29 -23.17
N TRP A 238 -2.42 7.74 -22.08
CA TRP A 238 -3.19 6.88 -21.17
C TRP A 238 -4.34 7.66 -20.52
N GLY A 239 -5.23 6.95 -19.84
CA GLY A 239 -6.29 7.53 -19.03
C GLY A 239 -5.75 8.10 -17.72
N THR A 240 -6.22 9.29 -17.34
CA THR A 240 -5.85 9.91 -16.06
C THR A 240 -6.34 9.08 -14.88
N VAL A 241 -5.49 8.94 -13.87
CA VAL A 241 -5.80 8.29 -12.60
C VAL A 241 -6.24 9.35 -11.58
N SER A 242 -7.39 9.13 -10.94
CA SER A 242 -7.90 10.03 -9.90
C SER A 242 -6.93 10.10 -8.72
N ASN A 243 -6.64 11.32 -8.25
CA ASN A 243 -5.65 11.64 -7.21
C ASN A 243 -4.18 11.34 -7.56
N ALA A 244 -3.87 10.95 -8.80
CA ALA A 244 -2.47 10.87 -9.21
C ALA A 244 -1.88 12.27 -9.40
N GLU A 245 -0.70 12.50 -8.86
CA GLU A 245 0.04 13.76 -9.03
C GLU A 245 1.00 13.66 -10.22
N GLN A 246 1.57 12.47 -10.43
CA GLN A 246 2.53 12.19 -11.49
C GLN A 246 2.40 10.74 -11.97
N TYR A 247 3.09 10.45 -13.07
CA TYR A 247 3.22 9.13 -13.66
C TYR A 247 4.68 8.81 -13.86
N VAL A 248 5.07 7.57 -13.54
CA VAL A 248 6.42 7.06 -13.76
C VAL A 248 6.38 6.00 -14.85
N LEU A 249 7.20 6.17 -15.87
CA LEU A 249 7.34 5.26 -17.00
C LEU A 249 8.72 4.64 -16.98
N GLY A 250 8.79 3.32 -16.94
CA GLY A 250 10.01 2.56 -17.22
C GLY A 250 9.97 2.02 -18.65
N LEU A 251 10.99 2.35 -19.46
CA LEU A 251 11.20 1.82 -20.81
C LEU A 251 12.27 0.72 -20.76
N TYR A 252 11.95 -0.46 -21.28
CA TYR A 252 12.80 -1.64 -21.25
C TYR A 252 13.04 -2.19 -22.65
N LYS A 253 14.23 -2.76 -22.87
CA LYS A 253 14.59 -3.56 -24.06
C LYS A 253 14.91 -4.97 -23.57
N GLY A 254 14.03 -5.93 -23.87
CA GLY A 254 14.02 -7.19 -23.12
C GLY A 254 13.81 -6.93 -21.63
N ASP A 255 14.66 -7.48 -20.77
CA ASP A 255 14.63 -7.23 -19.32
C ASP A 255 15.49 -6.03 -18.88
N ALA A 256 16.28 -5.44 -19.78
CA ALA A 256 17.17 -4.34 -19.46
C ALA A 256 16.41 -3.01 -19.44
N LEU A 257 16.39 -2.36 -18.27
CA LEU A 257 15.87 -1.01 -18.11
C LEU A 257 16.74 -0.03 -18.91
N GLN A 258 16.12 0.69 -19.84
CA GLN A 258 16.78 1.70 -20.66
C GLN A 258 16.63 3.09 -20.06
N ARG A 259 15.43 3.42 -19.57
CA ARG A 259 15.09 4.77 -19.12
C ARG A 259 13.95 4.76 -18.12
N ILE A 260 13.98 5.69 -17.16
CA ILE A 260 12.84 6.03 -16.30
C ILE A 260 12.49 7.50 -16.52
N ASP A 261 11.22 7.79 -16.75
CA ASP A 261 10.70 9.15 -16.90
C ASP A 261 9.58 9.40 -15.89
N THR A 262 9.47 10.63 -15.42
CA THR A 262 8.36 11.08 -14.58
C THR A 262 7.68 12.27 -15.24
N VAL A 263 6.37 12.20 -15.41
CA VAL A 263 5.57 13.24 -16.07
C VAL A 263 4.32 13.59 -15.26
N GLY A 264 3.91 14.86 -15.29
CA GLY A 264 2.69 15.33 -14.61
C GLY A 264 1.41 15.23 -15.46
N VAL A 265 1.53 14.80 -16.72
CA VAL A 265 0.41 14.71 -17.67
C VAL A 265 0.32 13.30 -18.26
N ALA A 266 -0.87 12.91 -18.73
CA ALA A 266 -1.15 11.56 -19.20
C ALA A 266 -0.64 11.28 -20.64
N SER A 267 0.56 11.73 -20.96
CA SER A 267 1.21 11.56 -22.27
C SER A 267 2.73 11.65 -22.16
N MET A 268 3.44 10.96 -23.06
CA MET A 268 4.90 11.04 -23.17
C MET A 268 5.34 10.80 -24.62
N ILE A 269 6.48 11.35 -25.03
CA ILE A 269 7.08 11.08 -26.34
C ILE A 269 8.48 10.49 -26.11
N TYR A 270 8.73 9.34 -26.73
CA TYR A 270 10.06 8.74 -26.80
C TYR A 270 10.69 9.03 -28.15
N THR A 271 11.97 9.41 -28.13
CA THR A 271 12.81 9.69 -29.30
C THR A 271 14.20 9.10 -29.09
N GLY A 272 14.95 8.89 -30.16
CA GLY A 272 16.32 8.36 -30.10
C GLY A 272 16.37 6.86 -29.75
N LEU A 273 15.31 6.13 -30.04
CA LEU A 273 15.25 4.68 -29.90
C LEU A 273 15.89 3.99 -31.10
N GLU A 274 16.28 2.73 -30.91
CA GLU A 274 16.77 1.87 -31.99
C GLU A 274 15.62 1.47 -32.92
N THR A 275 15.95 1.29 -34.20
CA THR A 275 15.01 0.88 -35.25
C THR A 275 14.75 -0.62 -35.20
N ASP A 276 13.53 -1.05 -35.54
CA ASP A 276 13.12 -2.46 -35.52
C ASP A 276 13.31 -3.17 -34.17
N VAL A 277 13.16 -2.41 -33.08
CA VAL A 277 13.32 -2.91 -31.71
C VAL A 277 12.00 -2.85 -30.97
N THR A 278 11.66 -3.95 -30.30
CA THR A 278 10.52 -3.99 -29.38
C THR A 278 10.94 -3.51 -27.99
N TYR A 279 10.26 -2.48 -27.52
CA TYR A 279 10.38 -1.95 -26.17
C TYR A 279 9.16 -2.33 -25.34
N SER A 280 9.39 -2.66 -24.06
CA SER A 280 8.34 -2.87 -23.07
C SER A 280 8.24 -1.63 -22.18
N ILE A 281 7.03 -1.10 -22.00
CA ILE A 281 6.74 0.03 -21.13
C ILE A 281 6.04 -0.48 -19.88
N LYS A 282 6.48 -0.03 -18.71
CA LYS A 282 5.74 -0.16 -17.45
C LYS A 282 5.39 1.24 -16.95
N LEU A 283 4.11 1.48 -16.72
CA LEU A 283 3.56 2.76 -16.30
C LEU A 283 2.87 2.62 -14.95
N ILE A 284 3.24 3.43 -13.98
CA ILE A 284 2.55 3.57 -12.69
C ILE A 284 2.11 5.02 -12.47
N ALA A 285 1.04 5.21 -11.72
CA ALA A 285 0.64 6.49 -11.16
C ALA A 285 1.16 6.61 -9.73
N ILE A 286 1.63 7.81 -9.37
CA ILE A 286 2.18 8.11 -8.04
C ILE A 286 1.52 9.36 -7.45
N ALA A 287 1.47 9.42 -6.13
CA ALA A 287 1.06 10.59 -5.37
C ALA A 287 1.69 10.55 -3.98
N ASN A 288 1.95 11.72 -3.40
CA ASN A 288 2.63 11.81 -2.10
C ASN A 288 1.86 11.08 -0.99
N ASP A 289 0.53 11.27 -0.94
CA ASP A 289 -0.37 10.76 0.10
C ASP A 289 -0.99 9.38 -0.19
N ARG A 290 -0.59 8.69 -1.27
CA ARG A 290 -1.21 7.40 -1.65
C ARG A 290 -0.18 6.33 -1.89
N LEU A 291 -0.62 5.07 -1.84
CA LEU A 291 0.15 3.98 -2.41
C LEU A 291 0.15 4.11 -3.94
N ASP A 292 1.32 3.89 -4.51
CA ASP A 292 1.53 3.85 -5.94
C ASP A 292 0.60 2.81 -6.58
N SER A 293 0.16 3.09 -7.81
CA SER A 293 -0.71 2.15 -8.50
C SER A 293 0.03 0.87 -8.87
N PRO A 294 -0.69 -0.24 -9.10
CA PRO A 294 -0.17 -1.31 -9.93
C PRO A 294 0.24 -0.78 -11.31
N SER A 295 1.12 -1.50 -12.01
CA SER A 295 1.60 -1.08 -13.32
C SER A 295 0.67 -1.49 -14.46
N ALA A 296 0.45 -0.58 -15.39
CA ALA A 296 0.02 -0.90 -16.75
C ALA A 296 1.24 -1.22 -17.60
N SER A 297 1.10 -2.11 -18.57
CA SER A 297 2.19 -2.46 -19.48
C SER A 297 1.76 -2.40 -20.94
N LEU A 298 2.70 -2.05 -21.81
CA LEU A 298 2.51 -2.01 -23.27
C LEU A 298 3.83 -2.37 -23.95
N ASN A 299 3.78 -3.18 -25.00
CA ASN A 299 4.93 -3.39 -25.88
C ASN A 299 4.75 -2.57 -27.14
N VAL A 300 5.82 -1.92 -27.59
CA VAL A 300 5.85 -1.10 -28.80
C VAL A 300 7.10 -1.43 -29.59
N THR A 301 6.91 -1.87 -30.83
CA THR A 301 8.01 -2.09 -31.78
C THR A 301 8.20 -0.83 -32.60
N THR A 302 9.38 -0.24 -32.56
CA THR A 302 9.74 0.82 -33.52
C THR A 302 9.73 0.25 -34.93
N ILE A 303 9.43 1.09 -35.92
CA ILE A 303 9.41 0.60 -37.31
C ILE A 303 10.86 0.33 -37.74
N GLY A 304 11.11 -0.80 -38.42
CA GLY A 304 12.35 -0.95 -39.17
C GLY A 304 12.44 0.10 -40.28
N GLU A 305 13.65 0.55 -40.62
CA GLU A 305 13.82 1.30 -41.86
C GLU A 305 13.27 0.43 -43.01
N LYS A 306 12.41 0.98 -43.87
CA LYS A 306 11.97 0.23 -45.06
C LYS A 306 13.22 -0.08 -45.86
N LYS A 307 13.56 -1.36 -46.02
CA LYS A 307 14.71 -1.76 -46.82
C LYS A 307 14.58 -1.12 -48.21
N GLY A 308 15.54 -0.29 -48.57
CA GLY A 308 15.56 0.47 -49.82
C GLY A 308 14.93 1.87 -49.81
N ASP A 309 14.40 2.37 -48.69
CA ASP A 309 14.02 3.78 -48.47
C ASP A 309 15.26 4.56 -48.00
N VAL A 310 16.14 4.86 -48.95
CA VAL A 310 17.47 5.42 -48.71
C VAL A 310 17.40 6.91 -48.41
N ASP A 311 16.43 7.62 -48.99
CA ASP A 311 16.23 9.06 -48.74
C ASP A 311 15.34 9.34 -47.51
N ARG A 312 14.79 8.28 -46.90
CA ARG A 312 13.95 8.29 -45.68
C ARG A 312 12.65 9.08 -45.84
N ASN A 313 12.13 9.17 -47.05
CA ASN A 313 10.86 9.84 -47.33
C ASN A 313 9.63 8.97 -47.02
N GLY A 314 9.83 7.71 -46.62
CA GLY A 314 8.77 6.76 -46.27
C GLY A 314 8.28 5.91 -47.45
N GLN A 315 8.83 6.09 -48.65
CA GLN A 315 8.52 5.37 -49.88
C GLN A 315 9.79 4.75 -50.44
N VAL A 316 9.67 3.56 -51.05
CA VAL A 316 10.76 2.95 -51.81
C VAL A 316 10.45 3.14 -53.29
N ASN A 317 11.14 4.08 -53.94
CA ASN A 317 10.88 4.47 -55.33
C ASN A 317 12.18 4.95 -56.03
N SER A 318 12.05 5.51 -57.23
CA SER A 318 13.21 5.95 -58.02
C SER A 318 14.04 7.05 -57.35
N ALA A 319 13.48 7.80 -56.40
CA ALA A 319 14.23 8.79 -55.63
C ALA A 319 15.31 8.14 -54.77
N ASP A 320 15.05 6.96 -54.20
CA ASP A 320 16.03 6.18 -53.41
C ASP A 320 17.21 5.70 -54.26
N VAL A 321 16.93 5.32 -55.51
CA VAL A 321 17.96 4.96 -56.50
C VAL A 321 18.85 6.17 -56.80
N VAL A 322 18.26 7.35 -56.99
CA VAL A 322 19.00 8.59 -57.24
C VAL A 322 19.82 8.99 -56.00
N ALA A 323 19.27 8.79 -54.81
CA ALA A 323 19.94 9.01 -53.53
C ALA A 323 21.23 8.17 -53.41
N ILE A 324 21.18 6.87 -53.72
CA ILE A 324 22.39 6.02 -53.76
C ILE A 324 23.37 6.53 -54.81
N TYR A 325 22.90 6.88 -56.00
CA TYR A 325 23.78 7.36 -57.07
C TYR A 325 24.53 8.63 -56.66
N ASN A 326 23.84 9.57 -56.03
CA ASN A 326 24.46 10.77 -55.47
C ASN A 326 25.48 10.42 -54.39
N TYR A 327 25.17 9.47 -53.50
CA TYR A 327 26.14 9.00 -52.51
C TYR A 327 27.40 8.39 -53.16
N ILE A 328 27.27 7.60 -54.23
CA ILE A 328 28.42 7.04 -54.96
C ILE A 328 29.29 8.15 -55.57
N LEU A 329 28.68 9.23 -56.07
CA LEU A 329 29.40 10.32 -56.73
C LEU A 329 30.12 11.25 -55.75
N ILE A 330 29.45 11.63 -54.65
CA ILE A 330 29.93 12.69 -53.75
C ILE A 330 30.07 12.25 -52.28
N GLY A 331 29.87 10.98 -51.98
CA GLY A 331 29.97 10.41 -50.65
C GLY A 331 28.94 10.97 -49.67
N GLU A 332 29.36 11.16 -48.43
CA GLU A 332 28.53 11.73 -47.35
C GLU A 332 28.07 13.17 -47.63
N ASN A 333 28.68 13.88 -48.59
CA ASN A 333 28.19 15.21 -49.02
C ASN A 333 26.82 15.15 -49.72
N SER A 334 26.33 13.95 -50.07
CA SER A 334 24.98 13.74 -50.58
C SER A 334 23.88 13.95 -49.53
N GLY A 335 24.24 14.05 -48.24
CA GLY A 335 23.28 14.16 -47.13
C GLY A 335 22.75 12.81 -46.63
N ILE A 336 23.26 11.71 -47.16
CA ILE A 336 22.88 10.34 -46.80
C ILE A 336 24.06 9.65 -46.13
N THR A 337 23.79 8.79 -45.15
CA THR A 337 24.84 8.03 -44.44
C THR A 337 25.24 6.78 -45.21
N LYS A 338 26.48 6.30 -45.03
CA LYS A 338 26.93 5.02 -45.60
C LYS A 338 25.98 3.87 -45.26
N ALA A 339 25.49 3.83 -44.02
CA ALA A 339 24.59 2.78 -43.56
C ALA A 339 23.23 2.79 -44.27
N ALA A 340 22.69 3.96 -44.63
CA ALA A 340 21.45 4.07 -45.39
C ALA A 340 21.66 3.69 -46.88
N ALA A 341 22.84 3.98 -47.43
CA ALA A 341 23.15 3.71 -48.83
C ALA A 341 23.65 2.28 -49.13
N ASP A 342 24.13 1.54 -48.12
CA ASP A 342 24.55 0.13 -48.19
C ASP A 342 23.34 -0.80 -47.99
N VAL A 343 22.53 -0.94 -49.04
CA VAL A 343 21.22 -1.62 -49.00
C VAL A 343 21.36 -3.14 -49.03
N ASP A 344 22.42 -3.66 -49.64
CA ASP A 344 22.70 -5.09 -49.66
C ASP A 344 23.46 -5.58 -48.40
N GLY A 345 24.03 -4.64 -47.62
CA GLY A 345 24.68 -4.90 -46.34
C GLY A 345 26.09 -5.48 -46.47
N ASN A 346 26.74 -5.35 -47.63
CA ASN A 346 28.05 -5.92 -47.90
C ASN A 346 29.22 -5.05 -47.37
N GLY A 347 28.93 -3.85 -46.86
CA GLY A 347 29.92 -2.90 -46.35
C GLY A 347 30.46 -1.91 -47.39
N ASN A 348 30.04 -1.99 -48.66
CA ASN A 348 30.49 -1.15 -49.76
C ASN A 348 29.31 -0.61 -50.56
N VAL A 349 29.20 0.72 -50.65
CA VAL A 349 28.15 1.38 -51.44
C VAL A 349 28.56 1.45 -52.92
N ASN A 350 27.89 0.70 -53.79
CA ASN A 350 28.18 0.61 -55.22
C ASN A 350 26.93 0.29 -56.07
N SER A 351 27.12 -0.09 -57.34
CA SER A 351 26.01 -0.45 -58.24
C SER A 351 25.16 -1.62 -57.76
N ALA A 352 25.68 -2.49 -56.90
CA ALA A 352 24.93 -3.58 -56.28
C ALA A 352 23.80 -3.05 -55.38
N ASP A 353 24.03 -1.96 -54.64
CA ASP A 353 23.00 -1.32 -53.79
C ASP A 353 21.90 -0.67 -54.63
N VAL A 354 22.28 -0.05 -55.75
CA VAL A 354 21.33 0.49 -56.73
C VAL A 354 20.41 -0.62 -57.26
N VAL A 355 20.99 -1.77 -57.61
CA VAL A 355 20.23 -2.95 -58.06
C VAL A 355 19.37 -3.51 -56.94
N ALA A 356 19.86 -3.52 -55.69
CA ALA A 356 19.09 -3.97 -54.53
C ALA A 356 17.83 -3.14 -54.31
N VAL A 357 17.91 -1.80 -54.37
CA VAL A 357 16.73 -0.93 -54.30
C VAL A 357 15.81 -1.13 -55.51
N TYR A 358 16.37 -1.22 -56.71
CA TYR A 358 15.58 -1.44 -57.92
C TYR A 358 14.76 -2.74 -57.83
N ASN A 359 15.36 -3.83 -57.35
CA ASN A 359 14.69 -5.11 -57.15
C ASN A 359 13.53 -5.01 -56.15
N ILE A 360 13.68 -4.21 -55.10
CA ILE A 360 12.63 -3.95 -54.12
C ILE A 360 11.47 -3.18 -54.76
N ILE A 361 11.75 -2.17 -55.61
CA ILE A 361 10.73 -1.37 -56.31
C ILE A 361 9.91 -2.23 -57.26
N VAL A 362 10.55 -3.14 -58.01
CA VAL A 362 9.88 -3.95 -59.05
C VAL A 362 9.25 -5.25 -58.51
N GLY A 363 9.36 -5.52 -57.21
CA GLY A 363 8.75 -6.68 -56.54
C GLY A 363 9.41 -8.02 -56.88
N GLY A 364 10.73 -8.02 -57.11
CA GLY A 364 11.52 -9.21 -57.44
C GLY A 364 11.76 -10.15 -56.27
#